data_AF-A0A2G9MKW4-F1
#
_entry.id   AF-A0A2G9MKW4-F1
#
_cell.length_a   1.000
_cell.length_b   1.000
_cell.length_c   1.000
_cell.angle_alpha   90.00
_cell.angle_beta   90.00
_cell.angle_gamma   90.00
#
_symmetry.space_group_name_H-M   'P 1'
#
loop_
_entity.id
_entity.type
_entity.pdbx_description
1 polymer ?
#
loop_
_entity_poly.entity_id
_entity_poly.type
_entity_poly.pdbx_seq_one_letter_code
_entity_poly.pdbx_strand_id
1 'polypeptide(L)'
;MGYRYIGAKTKISNEIISEISKIVPSGGKIADIMCGTGVISLELRKKGYEVIASDVMYQACHITKVKVLLQQAPPFNGAKKYFSKKGQLLLTGYSGYEAIIQALNNLHPFKGYFWREFSPEGKPKNGSAPRRYFTAENAQKIDSARAFIKKLKEENAITNIEYSLLVHDLIFAVNDVANIAGTYGHYLSKFVERAKQLIRFTPTKFENGGITEGHKIFQGHAEELVINMQADLCYIDPPYIKRQYGANYHILETIAKGDEPTAEGKSGLRPWRDEYSDFCSKVKIRSAFEKIFNGMKCKNFLISYSSDGLLSKKQLMELFEKFGTVIVKEFSHKRFKSRNEDADENVTEYLFFLKKTNS
;
A
#
# COMPACT_ATOMS: atom_id res chain seq x y z
N MET A 1 -9.00 -11.11 6.34
CA MET A 1 -8.99 -11.03 4.87
C MET A 1 -7.74 -10.25 4.45
N GLY A 2 -7.08 -10.60 3.35
CA GLY A 2 -5.78 -10.00 2.96
C GLY A 2 -5.92 -8.84 1.97
N TYR A 3 -4.88 -8.00 1.85
CA TYR A 3 -4.81 -6.92 0.86
C TYR A 3 -4.90 -7.47 -0.57
N ARG A 4 -5.77 -6.92 -1.41
CA ARG A 4 -5.76 -7.17 -2.86
C ARG A 4 -4.71 -6.29 -3.54
N TYR A 5 -3.44 -6.54 -3.25
CA TYR A 5 -2.31 -5.78 -3.77
C TYR A 5 -1.48 -6.65 -4.72
N ILE A 6 -1.29 -6.18 -5.96
CA ILE A 6 -0.46 -6.88 -6.94
C ILE A 6 0.97 -6.94 -6.41
N GLY A 7 1.64 -8.08 -6.61
CA GLY A 7 3.07 -8.22 -6.31
C GLY A 7 3.43 -8.38 -4.84
N ALA A 8 2.44 -8.50 -3.93
CA ALA A 8 2.73 -8.69 -2.51
C ALA A 8 3.60 -9.94 -2.25
N LYS A 9 4.74 -9.74 -1.58
CA LYS A 9 5.79 -10.76 -1.35
C LYS A 9 5.50 -11.70 -0.19
N THR A 10 4.24 -11.96 0.13
CA THR A 10 3.87 -12.84 1.26
C THR A 10 4.47 -14.24 1.11
N LYS A 11 4.45 -14.79 -0.11
CA LYS A 11 4.93 -16.15 -0.41
C LYS A 11 6.45 -16.33 -0.33
N ILE A 12 7.23 -15.27 -0.56
CA ILE A 12 8.70 -15.33 -0.62
C ILE A 12 9.38 -14.46 0.45
N SER A 13 8.61 -14.00 1.42
CA SER A 13 9.07 -13.12 2.49
C SER A 13 10.16 -13.78 3.34
N ASN A 14 9.99 -15.06 3.69
CA ASN A 14 10.97 -15.81 4.49
C ASN A 14 12.32 -15.93 3.77
N GLU A 15 12.31 -16.17 2.46
CA GLU A 15 13.49 -16.27 1.63
C GLU A 15 14.22 -14.93 1.55
N ILE A 16 13.49 -13.84 1.31
CA ILE A 16 14.06 -12.48 1.28
C ILE A 16 14.71 -12.15 2.63
N ILE A 17 13.99 -12.36 3.73
CA ILE A 17 14.50 -12.08 5.08
C ILE A 17 15.72 -12.94 5.43
N SER A 18 15.72 -14.20 4.99
CA SER A 18 16.87 -15.10 5.14
C SER A 18 18.10 -14.56 4.42
N GLU A 19 17.98 -14.11 3.16
CA GLU A 19 19.11 -13.53 2.45
C GLU A 19 19.57 -12.20 3.06
N ILE A 20 18.66 -11.34 3.52
CA ILE A 20 19.02 -10.11 4.24
C ILE A 20 19.83 -10.44 5.50
N SER A 21 19.43 -11.44 6.27
CA SER A 21 20.11 -11.83 7.52
C SER A 21 21.53 -12.38 7.35
N LYS A 22 21.88 -12.84 6.14
CA LYS A 22 23.25 -13.26 5.81
C LYS A 22 24.16 -12.05 5.52
N ILE A 23 23.58 -10.92 5.14
CA ILE A 23 24.31 -9.72 4.72
C ILE A 23 24.41 -8.72 5.87
N VAL A 24 23.31 -8.53 6.61
CA VAL A 24 23.20 -7.57 7.71
C VAL A 24 22.76 -8.31 8.97
N PRO A 25 23.51 -8.22 10.09
CA PRO A 25 23.10 -8.82 11.35
C PRO A 25 21.87 -8.10 11.94
N SER A 26 21.15 -8.78 12.84
CA SER A 26 20.03 -8.18 13.58
C SER A 26 20.47 -6.89 14.30
N GLY A 27 19.57 -5.91 14.39
CA GLY A 27 19.87 -4.55 14.84
C GLY A 27 20.36 -3.61 13.73
N GLY A 28 20.67 -4.13 12.54
CA GLY A 28 20.99 -3.31 11.37
C GLY A 28 19.80 -2.51 10.83
N LYS A 29 20.11 -1.57 9.94
CA LYS A 29 19.15 -0.66 9.31
C LYS A 29 18.89 -1.07 7.87
N ILE A 30 17.63 -1.30 7.53
CA ILE A 30 17.22 -1.77 6.21
C ILE A 30 16.27 -0.76 5.57
N ALA A 31 16.55 -0.35 4.34
CA ALA A 31 15.68 0.50 3.56
C ALA A 31 14.79 -0.35 2.64
N ASP A 32 13.47 -0.34 2.84
CA ASP A 32 12.46 -0.97 1.97
C ASP A 32 11.79 0.13 1.13
N ILE A 33 12.45 0.53 0.05
CA ILE A 33 12.15 1.81 -0.62
C ILE A 33 10.92 1.78 -1.54
N MET A 34 10.30 0.61 -1.70
CA MET A 34 9.09 0.39 -2.49
C MET A 34 8.19 -0.61 -1.76
N CYS A 35 7.83 -0.27 -0.52
CA CYS A 35 7.33 -1.22 0.47
C CYS A 35 5.94 -1.80 0.18
N GLY A 36 5.13 -1.17 -0.69
CA GLY A 36 3.78 -1.59 -1.02
C GLY A 36 2.92 -1.77 0.24
N THR A 37 2.43 -2.99 0.47
CA THR A 37 1.64 -3.29 1.68
C THR A 37 2.48 -3.50 2.95
N GLY A 38 3.78 -3.23 2.92
CA GLY A 38 4.66 -3.30 4.09
C GLY A 38 4.90 -4.71 4.61
N VAL A 39 4.75 -5.75 3.78
CA VAL A 39 4.97 -7.15 4.19
C VAL A 39 6.43 -7.38 4.57
N ILE A 40 7.37 -6.98 3.70
CA ILE A 40 8.81 -7.13 3.98
C ILE A 40 9.23 -6.22 5.13
N SER A 41 8.82 -4.94 5.11
CA SER A 41 8.99 -4.01 6.24
C SER A 41 8.54 -4.58 7.60
N LEU A 42 7.38 -5.25 7.65
CA LEU A 42 6.88 -5.87 8.88
C LEU A 42 7.76 -7.04 9.33
N GLU A 43 8.14 -7.93 8.41
CA GLU A 43 8.99 -9.07 8.75
C GLU A 43 10.40 -8.63 9.18
N LEU A 44 10.96 -7.60 8.55
CA LEU A 44 12.22 -6.98 8.96
C LEU A 44 12.14 -6.46 10.40
N ARG A 45 11.08 -5.70 10.70
CA ARG A 45 10.82 -5.23 12.06
C ARG A 45 10.77 -6.40 13.06
N LYS A 46 10.03 -7.46 12.76
CA LYS A 46 9.89 -8.65 13.63
C LYS A 46 11.23 -9.36 13.89
N LYS A 47 12.20 -9.20 12.98
CA LYS A 47 13.58 -9.71 13.12
C LYS A 47 14.56 -8.74 13.78
N GLY A 48 14.06 -7.59 14.27
CA GLY A 48 14.84 -6.63 15.04
C GLY A 48 15.65 -5.65 14.18
N TYR A 49 15.29 -5.47 12.90
CA TYR A 49 15.91 -4.43 12.06
C TYR A 49 15.21 -3.08 12.24
N GLU A 50 15.97 -1.99 12.21
CA GLU A 50 15.41 -0.65 11.98
C GLU A 50 15.00 -0.56 10.51
N VAL A 51 13.80 -0.04 10.24
CA VAL A 51 13.22 -0.03 8.88
C VAL A 51 12.99 1.41 8.43
N ILE A 52 13.59 1.76 7.29
CA ILE A 52 13.23 2.95 6.53
C ILE A 52 12.40 2.48 5.33
N ALA A 53 11.10 2.69 5.35
CA ALA A 53 10.22 2.31 4.26
C ALA A 53 9.76 3.52 3.44
N SER A 54 9.52 3.33 2.14
CA SER A 54 8.83 4.32 1.33
C SER A 54 7.93 3.71 0.28
N ASP A 55 6.94 4.48 -0.17
CA ASP A 55 6.14 4.16 -1.34
C ASP A 55 5.59 5.45 -1.99
N VAL A 56 5.35 5.41 -3.30
CA VAL A 56 4.71 6.53 -4.01
C VAL A 56 3.23 6.64 -3.64
N MET A 57 2.56 5.53 -3.31
CA MET A 57 1.13 5.49 -3.01
C MET A 57 0.86 5.84 -1.54
N TYR A 58 -0.07 6.78 -1.28
CA TYR A 58 -0.47 7.12 0.09
C TYR A 58 -1.12 5.94 0.80
N GLN A 59 -1.91 5.12 0.09
CA GLN A 59 -2.52 3.94 0.69
C GLN A 59 -1.48 2.95 1.24
N ALA A 60 -0.39 2.72 0.49
CA ALA A 60 0.71 1.86 0.88
C ALA A 60 1.39 2.40 2.15
N CYS A 61 1.64 3.71 2.20
CA CYS A 61 2.23 4.36 3.35
C CYS A 61 1.38 4.24 4.63
N HIS A 62 0.05 4.43 4.54
CA HIS A 62 -0.83 4.25 5.71
C HIS A 62 -0.82 2.81 6.21
N ILE A 63 -0.85 1.84 5.28
CA ILE A 63 -0.79 0.42 5.59
C ILE A 63 0.53 0.06 6.29
N THR A 64 1.66 0.49 5.72
CA THR A 64 2.98 0.22 6.27
C THR A 64 3.16 0.90 7.63
N LYS A 65 2.66 2.12 7.83
CA LYS A 65 2.68 2.78 9.16
C LYS A 65 1.98 1.95 10.22
N VAL A 66 0.78 1.43 9.93
CA VAL A 66 0.03 0.61 10.90
C VAL A 66 0.79 -0.68 11.23
N LYS A 67 1.30 -1.38 10.22
CA LYS A 67 2.03 -2.64 10.42
C LYS A 67 3.37 -2.46 11.13
N VAL A 68 4.10 -1.39 10.84
CA VAL A 68 5.48 -1.21 11.30
C VAL A 68 5.53 -0.41 12.60
N LEU A 69 4.64 0.56 12.80
CA LEU A 69 4.73 1.47 13.97
C LEU A 69 3.84 1.07 15.14
N LEU A 70 2.89 0.14 14.97
CA LEU A 70 1.96 -0.26 16.04
C LEU A 70 2.12 -1.74 16.41
N GLN A 71 2.14 -2.03 17.72
CA GLN A 71 1.97 -3.39 18.28
C GLN A 71 0.61 -3.58 18.96
N GLN A 72 -0.08 -2.47 19.21
CA GLN A 72 -1.37 -2.44 19.85
C GLN A 72 -2.12 -1.20 19.38
N ALA A 73 -3.42 -1.18 19.65
CA ALA A 73 -4.23 -0.01 19.38
C ALA A 73 -3.68 1.22 20.14
N PRO A 74 -3.52 2.37 19.46
CA PRO A 74 -3.24 3.62 20.15
C PRO A 74 -4.43 4.01 21.05
N PRO A 75 -4.23 4.87 22.06
CA PRO A 75 -5.23 5.09 23.10
C PRO A 75 -6.42 5.96 22.65
N PHE A 76 -6.33 6.72 21.56
CA PHE A 76 -7.37 7.66 21.11
C PHE A 76 -7.76 8.70 22.18
N ASN A 77 -6.77 9.19 22.95
CA ASN A 77 -6.99 10.15 24.04
C ASN A 77 -7.63 11.46 23.58
N GLY A 78 -7.22 11.97 22.41
CA GLY A 78 -7.83 13.17 21.82
C GLY A 78 -9.30 12.95 21.47
N ALA A 79 -9.62 11.78 20.90
CA ALA A 79 -10.97 11.46 20.46
C ALA A 79 -11.88 11.29 21.68
N LYS A 80 -11.40 10.62 22.73
CA LYS A 80 -12.11 10.51 24.02
C LYS A 80 -12.51 11.89 24.54
N LYS A 81 -11.57 12.85 24.57
CA LYS A 81 -11.85 14.23 24.99
C LYS A 81 -12.84 14.94 24.07
N TYR A 82 -12.69 14.77 22.75
CA TYR A 82 -13.56 15.38 21.74
C TYR A 82 -15.02 14.94 21.91
N PHE A 83 -15.28 13.64 22.08
CA PHE A 83 -16.64 13.13 22.26
C PHE A 83 -17.25 13.54 23.59
N SER A 84 -16.48 13.48 24.70
CA SER A 84 -16.95 13.96 26.00
C SER A 84 -17.39 15.43 25.96
N LYS A 85 -16.64 16.31 25.27
CA LYS A 85 -17.01 17.73 25.14
C LYS A 85 -18.30 17.95 24.35
N LYS A 86 -18.62 17.09 23.39
CA LYS A 86 -19.83 17.22 22.57
C LYS A 86 -21.08 16.58 23.20
N GLY A 87 -21.00 16.16 24.46
CA GLY A 87 -22.08 15.44 25.13
C GLY A 87 -22.36 14.07 24.49
N GLN A 88 -21.47 13.59 23.63
CA GLN A 88 -21.55 12.30 22.99
C GLN A 88 -20.78 11.32 23.88
N LEU A 89 -21.48 10.51 24.66
CA LEU A 89 -20.85 9.33 25.25
C LEU A 89 -20.44 8.42 24.09
N LEU A 90 -19.13 8.23 23.91
CA LEU A 90 -18.64 7.06 23.18
C LEU A 90 -19.35 5.84 23.79
N LEU A 91 -20.01 5.09 22.92
CA LEU A 91 -20.97 4.03 23.22
C LEU A 91 -20.67 3.30 24.54
N THR A 92 -21.63 3.30 25.45
CA THR A 92 -21.55 2.62 26.75
C THR A 92 -21.11 1.16 26.55
N GLY A 93 -19.98 0.76 27.15
CA GLY A 93 -19.42 -0.59 27.04
C GLY A 93 -18.18 -0.75 26.16
N TYR A 94 -17.77 0.28 25.41
CA TYR A 94 -16.53 0.28 24.61
C TYR A 94 -15.57 1.39 25.04
N SER A 95 -14.26 1.21 24.84
CA SER A 95 -13.26 2.24 25.14
C SER A 95 -12.21 2.37 24.04
N GLY A 96 -11.58 3.54 23.95
CA GLY A 96 -10.47 3.81 23.02
C GLY A 96 -10.82 3.49 21.56
N TYR A 97 -9.96 2.71 20.91
CA TYR A 97 -10.08 2.32 19.51
C TYR A 97 -11.38 1.56 19.18
N GLU A 98 -11.82 0.64 20.05
CA GLU A 98 -13.03 -0.14 19.81
C GLU A 98 -14.27 0.74 19.73
N ALA A 99 -14.34 1.78 20.57
CA ALA A 99 -15.44 2.74 20.54
C ALA A 99 -15.48 3.52 19.22
N ILE A 100 -14.31 3.81 18.62
CA ILE A 100 -14.23 4.46 17.29
C ILE A 100 -14.70 3.51 16.19
N ILE A 101 -14.32 2.23 16.23
CA ILE A 101 -14.80 1.21 15.28
C ILE A 101 -16.33 1.07 15.35
N GLN A 102 -16.89 1.05 16.57
CA GLN A 102 -18.35 1.02 16.74
C GLN A 102 -19.01 2.30 16.23
N ALA A 103 -18.42 3.47 16.47
CA ALA A 103 -18.91 4.73 15.92
C ALA A 103 -18.95 4.67 14.37
N LEU A 104 -17.87 4.21 13.72
CA LEU A 104 -17.80 4.01 12.27
C LEU A 104 -18.93 3.09 11.77
N ASN A 105 -19.15 1.96 12.43
CA ASN A 105 -20.22 1.02 12.10
C ASN A 105 -21.62 1.62 12.27
N ASN A 106 -21.82 2.56 13.20
CA ASN A 106 -23.11 3.19 13.49
C ASN A 106 -23.34 4.54 12.79
N LEU A 107 -22.38 5.04 12.01
CA LEU A 107 -22.58 6.26 11.21
C LEU A 107 -23.82 6.18 10.33
N HIS A 108 -24.64 7.24 10.37
CA HIS A 108 -25.75 7.42 9.43
C HIS A 108 -25.19 7.63 8.01
N PRO A 109 -25.63 6.86 7.02
CA PRO A 109 -25.16 7.00 5.64
C PRO A 109 -25.59 8.34 5.02
N PHE A 110 -24.73 8.98 4.24
CA PHE A 110 -25.09 10.16 3.44
C PHE A 110 -24.53 10.10 2.02
N LYS A 111 -25.17 10.81 1.08
CA LYS A 111 -24.78 10.83 -0.34
C LYS A 111 -23.66 11.87 -0.57
N GLY A 112 -22.41 11.41 -0.67
CA GLY A 112 -21.25 12.25 -0.94
C GLY A 112 -20.56 11.94 -2.27
N TYR A 113 -19.24 12.07 -2.28
CA TYR A 113 -18.39 11.86 -3.46
C TYR A 113 -18.45 10.42 -3.98
N PHE A 114 -18.32 9.42 -3.12
CA PHE A 114 -18.34 8.01 -3.50
C PHE A 114 -19.70 7.59 -4.01
N TRP A 115 -20.79 8.04 -3.35
CA TRP A 115 -22.14 7.78 -3.85
C TRP A 115 -22.33 8.36 -5.25
N ARG A 116 -21.89 9.60 -5.47
CA ARG A 116 -22.03 10.28 -6.77
C ARG A 116 -21.18 9.65 -7.87
N GLU A 117 -19.90 9.38 -7.60
CA GLU A 117 -18.93 8.99 -8.63
C GLU A 117 -18.82 7.47 -8.82
N PHE A 118 -19.09 6.67 -7.78
CA PHE A 118 -18.69 5.25 -7.73
C PHE A 118 -19.82 4.29 -7.35
N SER A 119 -21.08 4.75 -7.45
CA SER A 119 -22.27 3.93 -7.23
C SER A 119 -23.22 3.92 -8.45
N PRO A 120 -24.10 2.90 -8.58
CA PRO A 120 -25.05 2.80 -9.69
C PRO A 120 -26.14 3.88 -9.68
N GLU A 121 -26.43 4.48 -8.53
CA GLU A 121 -27.45 5.54 -8.38
C GLU A 121 -26.84 6.94 -8.46
N GLY A 122 -25.51 7.03 -8.46
CA GLY A 122 -24.77 8.26 -8.62
C GLY A 122 -24.89 8.83 -10.02
N LYS A 123 -24.70 10.15 -10.14
CA LYS A 123 -24.54 10.86 -11.40
C LYS A 123 -23.10 11.40 -11.47
N PRO A 124 -22.17 10.70 -12.14
CA PRO A 124 -20.78 11.16 -12.25
C PRO A 124 -20.68 12.57 -12.83
N LYS A 125 -19.83 13.43 -12.24
CA LYS A 125 -19.69 14.83 -12.69
C LYS A 125 -19.21 14.96 -14.13
N ASN A 126 -18.44 13.99 -14.61
CA ASN A 126 -17.92 13.97 -15.98
C ASN A 126 -18.94 13.48 -17.04
N GLY A 127 -20.20 13.27 -16.65
CA GLY A 127 -21.27 12.82 -17.54
C GLY A 127 -21.19 11.34 -17.96
N SER A 128 -20.23 10.56 -17.43
CA SER A 128 -20.16 9.13 -17.73
C SER A 128 -21.32 8.36 -17.12
N ALA A 129 -21.55 7.14 -17.63
CA ALA A 129 -22.49 6.21 -17.00
C ALA A 129 -22.14 5.94 -15.52
N PRO A 130 -23.14 5.61 -14.67
CA PRO A 130 -22.91 5.26 -13.27
C PRO A 130 -21.93 4.09 -13.13
N ARG A 131 -21.02 4.20 -12.15
CA ARG A 131 -19.93 3.24 -11.95
C ARG A 131 -20.33 2.27 -10.85
N ARG A 132 -20.19 0.97 -11.10
CA ARG A 132 -20.62 -0.07 -10.15
C ARG A 132 -19.46 -0.58 -9.32
N TYR A 133 -18.61 0.30 -8.76
CA TYR A 133 -17.57 -0.13 -7.82
C TYR A 133 -18.19 -0.57 -6.49
N PHE A 134 -19.24 0.13 -6.05
CA PHE A 134 -19.95 -0.13 -4.79
C PHE A 134 -21.46 -0.06 -5.01
N THR A 135 -22.23 -0.72 -4.15
CA THR A 135 -23.67 -0.45 -4.03
C THR A 135 -23.88 0.99 -3.54
N ALA A 136 -25.08 1.55 -3.78
CA ALA A 136 -25.40 2.91 -3.31
C ALA A 136 -25.24 3.04 -1.79
N GLU A 137 -25.71 2.04 -1.03
CA GLU A 137 -25.59 2.01 0.43
C GLU A 137 -24.12 1.97 0.90
N ASN A 138 -23.30 1.09 0.32
CA ASN A 138 -21.88 1.02 0.66
C ASN A 138 -21.15 2.33 0.31
N ALA A 139 -21.47 2.93 -0.83
CA ALA A 139 -20.88 4.20 -1.24
C ALA A 139 -21.21 5.33 -0.25
N GLN A 140 -22.44 5.41 0.25
CA GLN A 140 -22.83 6.38 1.28
C GLN A 140 -22.12 6.14 2.61
N LYS A 141 -21.95 4.87 2.99
CA LYS A 141 -21.25 4.52 4.21
C LYS A 141 -19.76 4.85 4.13
N ILE A 142 -19.14 4.69 2.96
CA ILE A 142 -17.78 5.16 2.67
C ILE A 142 -17.70 6.68 2.81
N ASP A 143 -18.62 7.44 2.20
CA ASP A 143 -18.66 8.90 2.34
C ASP A 143 -18.76 9.34 3.80
N SER A 144 -19.60 8.66 4.58
CA SER A 144 -19.79 8.91 6.01
C SER A 144 -18.52 8.67 6.81
N ALA A 145 -17.86 7.53 6.59
CA ALA A 145 -16.60 7.19 7.25
C ALA A 145 -15.48 8.18 6.90
N ARG A 146 -15.35 8.56 5.63
CA ARG A 146 -14.36 9.56 5.18
C ARG A 146 -14.58 10.91 5.85
N ALA A 147 -15.82 11.40 5.86
CA ALA A 147 -16.17 12.67 6.51
C ALA A 147 -15.90 12.63 8.02
N PHE A 148 -16.24 11.52 8.68
CA PHE A 148 -15.99 11.33 10.11
C PHE A 148 -14.50 11.35 10.44
N ILE A 149 -13.67 10.59 9.72
CA ILE A 149 -12.22 10.55 9.92
C ILE A 149 -11.59 11.91 9.64
N LYS A 150 -12.01 12.59 8.55
CA LYS A 150 -11.54 13.94 8.19
C LYS A 150 -11.83 14.94 9.31
N LYS A 151 -13.06 14.93 9.84
CA LYS A 151 -13.47 15.81 10.94
C LYS A 151 -12.63 15.60 12.20
N LEU A 152 -12.38 14.34 12.60
CA LEU A 152 -11.53 14.07 13.75
C LEU A 152 -10.11 14.61 13.57
N LYS A 153 -9.56 14.52 12.35
CA LYS A 153 -8.23 15.07 12.04
C LYS A 153 -8.22 16.59 12.07
N GLU A 154 -9.18 17.26 11.42
CA GLU A 154 -9.29 18.72 11.35
C GLU A 154 -9.46 19.35 12.75
N GLU A 155 -10.17 18.66 13.64
CA GLU A 155 -10.42 19.10 15.02
C GLU A 155 -9.27 18.72 15.98
N ASN A 156 -8.15 18.21 15.46
CA ASN A 156 -7.02 17.68 16.25
C ASN A 156 -7.44 16.65 17.32
N ALA A 157 -8.52 15.92 17.07
CA ALA A 157 -9.03 14.89 17.97
C ALA A 157 -8.24 13.58 17.84
N ILE A 158 -7.46 13.38 16.78
CA ILE A 158 -6.63 12.20 16.58
C ILE A 158 -5.22 12.59 16.13
N THR A 159 -4.25 11.81 16.54
CA THR A 159 -2.85 11.93 16.09
C THR A 159 -2.68 11.44 14.65
N ASN A 160 -1.52 11.71 14.04
CA ASN A 160 -1.22 11.24 12.68
C ASN A 160 -1.22 9.70 12.54
N ILE A 161 -0.79 8.98 13.59
CA ILE A 161 -0.78 7.52 13.58
C ILE A 161 -2.19 6.95 13.78
N GLU A 162 -3.00 7.56 14.65
CA GLU A 162 -4.43 7.23 14.81
C GLU A 162 -5.21 7.50 13.51
N TYR A 163 -4.95 8.61 12.83
CA TYR A 163 -5.52 8.88 11.50
C TYR A 163 -5.12 7.79 10.49
N SER A 164 -3.84 7.39 10.48
CA SER A 164 -3.37 6.34 9.57
C SER A 164 -4.05 5.00 9.85
N LEU A 165 -4.30 4.67 11.12
CA LEU A 165 -5.04 3.48 11.51
C LEU A 165 -6.49 3.51 11.01
N LEU A 166 -7.21 4.62 11.17
CA LEU A 166 -8.59 4.71 10.70
C LEU A 166 -8.71 4.69 9.17
N VAL A 167 -7.76 5.33 8.47
CA VAL A 167 -7.68 5.25 6.99
C VAL A 167 -7.37 3.83 6.53
N HIS A 168 -6.45 3.14 7.22
CA HIS A 168 -6.17 1.72 6.99
C HIS A 168 -7.43 0.87 7.15
N ASP A 169 -8.17 1.02 8.25
CA ASP A 169 -9.39 0.26 8.52
C ASP A 169 -10.46 0.49 7.43
N LEU A 170 -10.57 1.74 6.96
CA LEU A 170 -11.48 2.08 5.86
C LEU A 170 -11.04 1.44 4.54
N ILE A 171 -9.74 1.46 4.21
CA ILE A 171 -9.21 0.79 3.01
C ILE A 171 -9.52 -0.72 3.04
N PHE A 172 -9.40 -1.36 4.20
CA PHE A 172 -9.78 -2.77 4.36
C PHE A 172 -11.25 -3.02 4.13
N ALA A 173 -12.10 -2.28 4.84
CA ALA A 173 -13.54 -2.46 4.75
C ALA A 173 -14.04 -2.22 3.31
N VAL A 174 -13.47 -1.24 2.62
CA VAL A 174 -13.75 -0.95 1.21
C VAL A 174 -13.33 -2.09 0.28
N ASN A 175 -12.15 -2.67 0.51
CA ASN A 175 -11.67 -3.79 -0.30
C ASN A 175 -12.58 -5.02 -0.26
N ASP A 176 -13.18 -5.29 0.89
CA ASP A 176 -14.04 -6.45 1.09
C ASP A 176 -15.32 -6.36 0.24
N VAL A 177 -15.90 -5.16 0.14
CA VAL A 177 -17.15 -4.89 -0.60
C VAL A 177 -16.97 -4.31 -2.01
N ALA A 178 -15.74 -4.22 -2.52
CA ALA A 178 -15.48 -3.70 -3.86
C ALA A 178 -15.93 -4.65 -4.97
N ASN A 179 -16.64 -4.14 -5.99
CA ASN A 179 -17.08 -4.91 -7.15
C ASN A 179 -16.05 -4.90 -8.29
N ILE A 180 -14.93 -5.59 -8.05
CA ILE A 180 -13.77 -5.63 -8.94
C ILE A 180 -13.27 -7.06 -9.14
N ALA A 181 -12.58 -7.32 -10.27
CA ALA A 181 -11.95 -8.60 -10.59
C ALA A 181 -10.60 -8.82 -9.88
N GLY A 182 -9.93 -7.74 -9.44
CA GLY A 182 -8.66 -7.83 -8.72
C GLY A 182 -8.11 -6.47 -8.32
N THR A 183 -8.11 -5.53 -9.27
CA THR A 183 -7.71 -4.12 -9.08
C THR A 183 -8.87 -3.16 -9.33
N TYR A 184 -8.72 -1.91 -8.92
CA TYR A 184 -9.67 -0.83 -9.16
C TYR A 184 -9.55 -0.17 -10.53
N GLY A 185 -8.70 -0.67 -11.45
CA GLY A 185 -8.64 -0.11 -12.81
C GLY A 185 -9.98 -0.16 -13.57
N HIS A 186 -10.83 -1.15 -13.24
CA HIS A 186 -12.18 -1.30 -13.78
C HIS A 186 -13.12 -1.95 -12.75
N TYR A 187 -14.41 -1.65 -12.87
CA TYR A 187 -15.49 -2.31 -12.11
C TYR A 187 -16.18 -3.40 -12.95
N LEU A 188 -16.80 -4.37 -12.29
CA LEU A 188 -17.59 -5.41 -12.94
C LEU A 188 -18.99 -4.90 -13.30
N SER A 189 -19.55 -5.36 -14.43
CA SER A 189 -20.88 -4.94 -14.88
C SER A 189 -22.00 -5.45 -13.96
N LYS A 190 -21.81 -6.59 -13.31
CA LYS A 190 -22.72 -7.18 -12.30
C LYS A 190 -22.02 -7.21 -10.94
N PHE A 191 -22.78 -7.02 -9.87
CA PHE A 191 -22.25 -7.15 -8.51
C PHE A 191 -21.93 -8.60 -8.19
N VAL A 192 -20.70 -8.85 -7.75
CA VAL A 192 -20.32 -10.10 -7.06
C VAL A 192 -20.93 -10.15 -5.66
N GLU A 193 -21.17 -11.35 -5.12
CA GLU A 193 -21.87 -11.53 -3.83
C GLU A 193 -21.25 -10.73 -2.68
N ARG A 194 -19.93 -10.73 -2.56
CA ARG A 194 -19.22 -9.94 -1.53
C ARG A 194 -19.49 -8.44 -1.62
N ALA A 195 -19.70 -7.91 -2.83
CA ALA A 195 -19.94 -6.48 -3.03
C ALA A 195 -21.37 -6.05 -2.67
N LYS A 196 -22.28 -7.01 -2.52
CA LYS A 196 -23.65 -6.79 -2.04
C LYS A 196 -23.73 -6.76 -0.51
N GLN A 197 -22.70 -7.26 0.19
CA GLN A 197 -22.65 -7.21 1.65
C GLN A 197 -22.44 -5.76 2.11
N LEU A 198 -23.02 -5.41 3.26
CA LEU A 198 -22.81 -4.11 3.87
C LEU A 198 -21.39 -3.99 4.40
N ILE A 199 -20.76 -2.84 4.14
CA ILE A 199 -19.44 -2.53 4.69
C ILE A 199 -19.50 -2.54 6.21
N ARG A 200 -18.54 -3.25 6.81
CA ARG A 200 -18.37 -3.39 8.25
C ARG A 200 -16.92 -3.10 8.60
N PHE A 201 -16.72 -2.28 9.62
CA PHE A 201 -15.40 -2.00 10.18
C PHE A 201 -15.10 -3.01 11.27
N THR A 202 -13.90 -3.57 11.27
CA THR A 202 -13.43 -4.49 12.31
C THR A 202 -12.13 -3.96 12.88
N PRO A 203 -11.85 -4.16 14.19
CA PRO A 203 -10.58 -3.75 14.77
C PRO A 203 -9.41 -4.44 14.07
N THR A 204 -8.41 -3.66 13.70
CA THR A 204 -7.16 -4.17 13.15
C THR A 204 -6.47 -5.06 14.17
N LYS A 205 -5.96 -6.21 13.69
CA LYS A 205 -5.05 -7.06 14.47
C LYS A 205 -3.63 -6.53 14.30
N PHE A 206 -2.98 -6.30 15.43
CA PHE A 206 -1.60 -5.82 15.46
C PHE A 206 -0.64 -7.00 15.58
N GLU A 207 0.52 -6.84 14.95
CA GLU A 207 1.58 -7.83 14.99
C GLU A 207 2.54 -7.49 16.13
N ASN A 208 2.86 -8.50 16.94
CA ASN A 208 3.75 -8.37 18.08
C ASN A 208 5.19 -8.75 17.72
N GLY A 209 6.14 -8.29 18.53
CA GLY A 209 7.56 -8.64 18.44
C GLY A 209 8.39 -7.67 17.61
N GLY A 210 9.72 -7.87 17.67
CA GLY A 210 10.68 -6.97 17.05
C GLY A 210 10.89 -5.66 17.83
N ILE A 211 11.59 -4.72 17.20
CA ILE A 211 11.73 -3.36 17.73
C ILE A 211 10.53 -2.48 17.34
N THR A 212 10.29 -1.43 18.10
CA THR A 212 9.18 -0.47 17.89
C THR A 212 9.66 0.93 17.56
N GLU A 213 10.94 1.21 17.79
CA GLU A 213 11.54 2.52 17.66
C GLU A 213 12.48 2.59 16.46
N GLY A 214 12.78 3.81 16.00
CA GLY A 214 13.70 4.06 14.89
C GLY A 214 13.09 3.92 13.49
N HIS A 215 11.95 3.23 13.33
CA HIS A 215 11.31 3.08 12.03
C HIS A 215 10.83 4.41 11.42
N LYS A 216 11.00 4.57 10.11
CA LYS A 216 10.54 5.74 9.36
C LYS A 216 9.81 5.31 8.10
N ILE A 217 8.65 5.92 7.82
CA ILE A 217 7.85 5.65 6.61
C ILE A 217 7.64 6.96 5.85
N PHE A 218 8.16 7.02 4.63
CA PHE A 218 8.09 8.18 3.74
C PHE A 218 7.13 7.94 2.57
N GLN A 219 6.46 9.00 2.12
CA GLN A 219 5.66 8.97 0.89
C GLN A 219 6.40 9.74 -0.20
N GLY A 220 6.55 9.15 -1.38
CA GLY A 220 7.24 9.76 -2.51
C GLY A 220 7.91 8.75 -3.43
N HIS A 221 8.51 9.24 -4.51
CA HIS A 221 9.25 8.41 -5.47
C HIS A 221 10.56 7.92 -4.84
N ALA A 222 10.82 6.63 -4.94
CA ALA A 222 11.96 5.99 -4.30
C ALA A 222 13.29 6.62 -4.77
N GLU A 223 13.42 6.84 -6.07
CA GLU A 223 14.58 7.46 -6.72
C GLU A 223 14.86 8.91 -6.26
N GLU A 224 13.87 9.60 -5.71
CA GLU A 224 14.01 10.95 -5.16
C GLU A 224 14.32 10.92 -3.65
N LEU A 225 13.73 9.97 -2.92
CA LEU A 225 13.84 9.89 -1.47
C LEU A 225 15.19 9.32 -1.01
N VAL A 226 15.79 8.40 -1.77
CA VAL A 226 17.01 7.67 -1.36
C VAL A 226 18.22 8.56 -1.07
N ILE A 227 18.31 9.76 -1.63
CA ILE A 227 19.43 10.70 -1.38
C ILE A 227 19.53 11.12 0.10
N ASN A 228 18.40 11.07 0.82
CA ASN A 228 18.28 11.42 2.22
C ASN A 228 18.27 10.19 3.14
N MET A 229 18.52 8.99 2.59
CA MET A 229 18.51 7.74 3.32
C MET A 229 19.93 7.18 3.49
N GLN A 230 20.16 6.52 4.62
CA GLN A 230 21.36 5.74 4.89
C GLN A 230 20.90 4.45 5.55
N ALA A 231 21.42 3.32 5.09
CA ALA A 231 21.06 1.99 5.57
C ALA A 231 22.22 1.01 5.31
N ASP A 232 22.21 -0.11 6.02
CA ASP A 232 23.18 -1.21 5.84
C ASP A 232 22.84 -2.06 4.62
N LEU A 233 21.56 -2.12 4.25
CA LEU A 233 21.05 -2.74 3.02
C LEU A 233 19.82 -1.98 2.49
N CYS A 234 19.73 -1.85 1.17
CA CYS A 234 18.58 -1.30 0.45
C CYS A 234 17.86 -2.42 -0.30
N TYR A 235 16.65 -2.74 0.13
CA TYR A 235 15.76 -3.69 -0.52
C TYR A 235 14.86 -2.96 -1.53
N ILE A 236 14.82 -3.47 -2.76
CA ILE A 236 14.08 -2.89 -3.88
C ILE A 236 13.13 -3.93 -4.45
N ASP A 237 11.83 -3.65 -4.40
CA ASP A 237 10.78 -4.46 -5.02
C ASP A 237 9.90 -3.60 -5.93
N PRO A 238 10.38 -3.29 -7.16
CA PRO A 238 9.72 -2.32 -8.01
C PRO A 238 8.45 -2.87 -8.66
N PRO A 239 7.51 -2.00 -9.08
CA PRO A 239 6.42 -2.41 -9.95
C PRO A 239 6.96 -2.69 -11.36
N TYR A 240 7.46 -3.91 -11.59
CA TYR A 240 8.24 -4.30 -12.78
C TYR A 240 7.44 -4.57 -14.06
N ILE A 241 6.14 -4.27 -14.08
CA ILE A 241 5.24 -4.46 -15.23
C ILE A 241 4.68 -3.12 -15.73
N LYS A 242 4.13 -3.07 -16.95
CA LYS A 242 3.56 -1.83 -17.53
C LYS A 242 2.36 -1.24 -16.76
N ARG A 243 1.81 -1.98 -15.80
CA ARG A 243 0.58 -1.63 -15.10
C ARG A 243 0.87 -0.61 -13.99
N GLN A 244 0.42 0.61 -14.20
CA GLN A 244 0.59 1.72 -13.25
C GLN A 244 -0.31 1.58 -12.03
N TYR A 245 0.27 1.70 -10.82
CA TYR A 245 -0.45 1.53 -9.56
C TYR A 245 -1.45 2.66 -9.31
N GLY A 246 -1.10 3.92 -9.61
CA GLY A 246 -2.00 5.07 -9.49
C GLY A 246 -3.34 4.88 -10.20
N ALA A 247 -3.31 4.32 -11.42
CA ALA A 247 -4.54 3.99 -12.16
C ALA A 247 -5.29 2.77 -11.58
N ASN A 248 -4.55 1.74 -11.14
CA ASN A 248 -5.14 0.46 -10.72
C ASN A 248 -5.61 0.43 -9.26
N TYR A 249 -5.20 1.42 -8.46
CA TYR A 249 -5.56 1.58 -7.06
C TYR A 249 -6.19 2.95 -6.77
N HIS A 250 -6.66 3.64 -7.82
CA HIS A 250 -7.15 5.03 -7.74
C HIS A 250 -8.22 5.27 -6.66
N ILE A 251 -9.09 4.29 -6.41
CA ILE A 251 -10.13 4.36 -5.38
C ILE A 251 -9.51 4.36 -3.98
N LEU A 252 -8.63 3.40 -3.69
CA LEU A 252 -7.97 3.32 -2.39
C LEU A 252 -7.06 4.52 -2.16
N GLU A 253 -6.43 5.02 -3.22
CA GLU A 253 -5.62 6.23 -3.18
C GLU A 253 -6.46 7.48 -2.89
N THR A 254 -7.69 7.58 -3.44
CA THR A 254 -8.65 8.65 -3.11
C THR A 254 -9.11 8.59 -1.65
N ILE A 255 -9.23 7.38 -1.10
CA ILE A 255 -9.49 7.21 0.34
C ILE A 255 -8.28 7.67 1.15
N ALA A 256 -7.09 7.23 0.78
CA ALA A 256 -5.84 7.50 1.49
C ALA A 256 -5.53 9.00 1.58
N LYS A 257 -5.66 9.72 0.45
CA LYS A 257 -5.45 11.17 0.42
C LYS A 257 -6.57 11.96 1.13
N GLY A 258 -7.75 11.38 1.27
CA GLY A 258 -8.90 12.03 1.92
C GLY A 258 -9.50 13.19 1.12
N ASP A 259 -9.24 13.25 -0.18
CA ASP A 259 -9.65 14.32 -1.09
C ASP A 259 -10.78 13.91 -2.06
N GLU A 260 -11.31 14.87 -2.82
CA GLU A 260 -12.40 14.63 -3.80
C GLU A 260 -11.95 15.08 -5.20
N PRO A 261 -11.05 14.32 -5.85
CA PRO A 261 -10.48 14.72 -7.13
C PRO A 261 -11.51 14.70 -8.26
N THR A 262 -11.19 15.30 -9.40
CA THR A 262 -11.97 15.09 -10.62
C THR A 262 -11.85 13.63 -11.05
N ALA A 263 -12.99 12.94 -11.23
CA ALA A 263 -13.03 11.57 -11.71
C ALA A 263 -13.07 11.55 -13.25
N GLU A 264 -12.04 10.99 -13.88
CA GLU A 264 -11.84 11.02 -15.33
C GLU A 264 -12.12 9.68 -16.02
N GLY A 265 -12.65 9.75 -17.23
CA GLY A 265 -12.94 8.59 -18.07
C GLY A 265 -14.04 7.66 -17.52
N LYS A 266 -14.19 6.50 -18.16
CA LYS A 266 -15.23 5.51 -17.83
C LYS A 266 -15.06 4.92 -16.42
N SER A 267 -13.81 4.65 -16.03
CA SER A 267 -13.48 4.12 -14.70
C SER A 267 -13.47 5.18 -13.60
N GLY A 268 -13.53 6.48 -13.91
CA GLY A 268 -13.50 7.55 -12.91
C GLY A 268 -12.16 7.66 -12.18
N LEU A 269 -11.06 7.57 -12.93
CA LEU A 269 -9.71 7.66 -12.38
C LEU A 269 -9.48 9.05 -11.77
N ARG A 270 -8.80 9.12 -10.62
CA ARG A 270 -8.26 10.40 -10.13
C ARG A 270 -7.09 10.83 -11.03
N PRO A 271 -6.69 12.11 -11.07
CA PRO A 271 -5.40 12.49 -11.65
C PRO A 271 -4.29 11.73 -10.91
N TRP A 272 -3.56 10.90 -11.66
CA TRP A 272 -2.57 9.96 -11.11
C TRP A 272 -1.19 10.09 -11.77
N ARG A 273 -1.02 11.02 -12.72
CA ARG A 273 0.23 11.17 -13.48
C ARG A 273 1.43 11.54 -12.61
N ASP A 274 1.20 12.25 -11.51
CA ASP A 274 2.24 12.59 -10.54
C ASP A 274 2.71 11.35 -9.75
N GLU A 275 1.92 10.28 -9.73
CA GLU A 275 2.22 8.97 -9.12
C GLU A 275 2.69 7.96 -10.17
N TYR A 276 3.04 8.41 -11.39
CA TYR A 276 3.55 7.53 -12.42
C TYR A 276 4.87 6.91 -11.98
N SER A 277 4.94 5.59 -11.93
CA SER A 277 6.19 4.90 -11.62
C SER A 277 7.02 4.71 -12.89
N ASP A 278 8.24 5.23 -12.88
CA ASP A 278 9.21 5.02 -13.95
C ASP A 278 9.63 3.55 -14.09
N PHE A 279 9.48 2.75 -13.02
CA PHE A 279 9.68 1.29 -13.05
C PHE A 279 8.63 0.53 -13.87
N CYS A 280 7.47 1.14 -14.13
CA CYS A 280 6.47 0.61 -15.05
C CYS A 280 6.71 1.03 -16.52
N SER A 281 7.84 1.70 -16.82
CA SER A 281 8.21 2.13 -18.17
C SER A 281 9.49 1.44 -18.65
N LYS A 282 9.40 0.69 -19.76
CA LYS A 282 10.57 0.01 -20.35
C LYS A 282 11.69 0.97 -20.76
N VAL A 283 11.33 2.23 -21.06
CA VAL A 283 12.28 3.28 -21.46
C VAL A 283 12.97 3.91 -20.25
N LYS A 284 12.25 4.06 -19.12
CA LYS A 284 12.75 4.80 -17.94
C LYS A 284 13.28 3.93 -16.81
N ILE A 285 12.92 2.64 -16.77
CA ILE A 285 13.29 1.72 -15.67
C ILE A 285 14.81 1.67 -15.42
N ARG A 286 15.64 1.76 -16.47
CA ARG A 286 17.11 1.76 -16.33
C ARG A 286 17.60 2.99 -15.57
N SER A 287 17.20 4.19 -16.01
CA SER A 287 17.61 5.43 -15.35
C SER A 287 17.04 5.54 -13.94
N ALA A 288 15.88 4.95 -13.67
CA ALA A 288 15.32 4.88 -12.31
C ALA A 288 16.20 4.04 -11.36
N PHE A 289 16.66 2.85 -11.80
CA PHE A 289 17.64 2.06 -11.03
C PHE A 289 18.96 2.82 -10.83
N GLU A 290 19.50 3.45 -11.88
CA GLU A 290 20.75 4.21 -11.80
C GLU A 290 20.66 5.36 -10.79
N LYS A 291 19.54 6.09 -10.76
CA LYS A 291 19.28 7.12 -9.73
C LYS A 291 19.33 6.53 -8.31
N ILE A 292 18.72 5.36 -8.11
CA ILE A 292 18.72 4.71 -6.79
C ILE A 292 20.14 4.31 -6.36
N PHE A 293 20.88 3.62 -7.22
CA PHE A 293 22.23 3.14 -6.87
C PHE A 293 23.22 4.28 -6.64
N ASN A 294 23.06 5.40 -7.34
CA ASN A 294 23.88 6.59 -7.16
C ASN A 294 23.48 7.40 -5.91
N GLY A 295 22.18 7.56 -5.65
CA GLY A 295 21.68 8.40 -4.55
C GLY A 295 21.73 7.72 -3.18
N MET A 296 21.51 6.41 -3.12
CA MET A 296 21.41 5.69 -1.85
C MET A 296 22.78 5.54 -1.17
N LYS A 297 22.88 5.98 0.10
CA LYS A 297 24.05 5.78 0.96
C LYS A 297 24.04 4.36 1.54
N CYS A 298 24.34 3.38 0.70
CA CYS A 298 24.43 1.97 1.04
C CYS A 298 25.39 1.25 0.07
N LYS A 299 26.01 0.15 0.53
CA LYS A 299 26.81 -0.75 -0.31
C LYS A 299 26.06 -2.01 -0.73
N ASN A 300 25.06 -2.43 0.02
CA ASN A 300 24.34 -3.68 -0.20
C ASN A 300 22.95 -3.38 -0.77
N PHE A 301 22.65 -3.91 -1.95
CA PHE A 301 21.32 -3.82 -2.54
C PHE A 301 20.78 -5.22 -2.77
N LEU A 302 19.52 -5.43 -2.39
CA LEU A 302 18.80 -6.66 -2.65
C LEU A 302 17.56 -6.34 -3.48
N ILE A 303 17.49 -6.87 -4.70
CA ILE A 303 16.44 -6.52 -5.66
C ILE A 303 15.61 -7.76 -5.96
N SER A 304 14.31 -7.69 -5.67
CA SER A 304 13.34 -8.68 -6.13
C SER A 304 12.80 -8.31 -7.50
N TYR A 305 12.76 -9.28 -8.41
CA TYR A 305 12.28 -9.06 -9.76
C TYR A 305 11.73 -10.34 -10.37
N SER A 306 10.68 -10.25 -11.21
CA SER A 306 10.06 -11.43 -11.82
C SER A 306 10.48 -11.58 -13.29
N SER A 307 10.48 -12.82 -13.80
CA SER A 307 10.67 -13.12 -15.23
C SER A 307 9.63 -12.46 -16.14
N ASP A 308 8.47 -12.09 -15.58
CA ASP A 308 7.40 -11.37 -16.29
C ASP A 308 7.62 -9.85 -16.36
N GLY A 309 8.75 -9.38 -15.84
CA GLY A 309 9.08 -7.95 -15.81
C GLY A 309 9.55 -7.37 -17.15
N LEU A 310 9.66 -6.05 -17.19
CA LEU A 310 10.00 -5.27 -18.40
C LEU A 310 11.42 -5.49 -18.95
N LEU A 311 12.38 -5.82 -18.08
CA LEU A 311 13.76 -6.15 -18.41
C LEU A 311 14.00 -7.65 -18.19
N SER A 312 14.75 -8.26 -19.10
CA SER A 312 15.20 -9.65 -18.92
C SER A 312 16.28 -9.76 -17.85
N LYS A 313 16.49 -10.96 -17.30
CA LYS A 313 17.61 -11.25 -16.39
C LYS A 313 18.95 -10.75 -16.95
N LYS A 314 19.24 -11.01 -18.23
CA LYS A 314 20.48 -10.55 -18.89
C LYS A 314 20.60 -9.02 -18.86
N GLN A 315 19.52 -8.31 -19.18
CA GLN A 315 19.52 -6.84 -19.15
C GLN A 315 19.68 -6.26 -17.74
N LEU A 316 19.16 -6.95 -16.71
CA LEU A 316 19.34 -6.57 -15.31
C LEU A 316 20.77 -6.82 -14.83
N MET A 317 21.36 -7.97 -15.15
CA MET A 317 22.77 -8.26 -14.86
C MET A 317 23.68 -7.19 -15.48
N GLU A 318 23.55 -6.95 -16.79
CA GLU A 318 24.31 -5.92 -17.52
C GLU A 318 24.13 -4.51 -16.92
N LEU A 319 22.96 -4.20 -16.36
CA LEU A 319 22.70 -2.92 -15.70
C LEU A 319 23.37 -2.85 -14.32
N PHE A 320 23.20 -3.88 -13.50
CA PHE A 320 23.64 -3.89 -12.11
C PHE A 320 25.16 -4.07 -11.99
N GLU A 321 25.79 -4.83 -12.90
CA GLU A 321 27.24 -5.06 -12.92
C GLU A 321 28.05 -3.79 -13.18
N LYS A 322 27.44 -2.73 -13.73
CA LYS A 322 28.06 -1.40 -13.85
C LYS A 322 28.37 -0.76 -12.50
N PHE A 323 27.68 -1.18 -11.44
CA PHE A 323 27.76 -0.59 -10.10
C PHE A 323 28.55 -1.45 -9.11
N GLY A 324 28.87 -2.70 -9.45
CA GLY A 324 29.62 -3.60 -8.58
C GLY A 324 29.35 -5.07 -8.86
N THR A 325 29.66 -5.93 -7.89
CA THR A 325 29.51 -7.38 -8.04
C THR A 325 28.06 -7.80 -7.82
N VAL A 326 27.53 -8.61 -8.74
CA VAL A 326 26.14 -9.09 -8.69
C VAL A 326 26.09 -10.61 -8.54
N ILE A 327 25.29 -11.09 -7.60
CA ILE A 327 24.94 -12.50 -7.43
C ILE A 327 23.43 -12.62 -7.57
N VAL A 328 22.95 -13.64 -8.29
CA VAL A 328 21.51 -13.87 -8.49
C VAL A 328 21.10 -15.23 -7.95
N LYS A 329 20.01 -15.24 -7.21
CA LYS A 329 19.29 -16.45 -6.82
C LYS A 329 17.96 -16.51 -7.54
N GLU A 330 17.57 -17.72 -7.97
CA GLU A 330 16.34 -17.94 -8.72
C GLU A 330 15.41 -18.88 -7.97
N PHE A 331 14.11 -18.61 -8.09
CA PHE A 331 13.05 -19.42 -7.49
C PHE A 331 11.93 -19.59 -8.52
N SER A 332 11.59 -20.82 -8.87
CA SER A 332 10.50 -21.09 -9.81
C SER A 332 9.20 -21.42 -9.08
N HIS A 333 8.10 -20.77 -9.47
CA HIS A 333 6.78 -21.04 -8.92
C HIS A 333 5.74 -21.20 -10.04
N LYS A 334 4.70 -22.01 -9.81
CA LYS A 334 3.59 -22.15 -10.75
C LYS A 334 2.87 -20.82 -10.95
N ARG A 335 2.64 -20.44 -12.20
CA ARG A 335 1.96 -19.20 -12.59
C ARG A 335 0.51 -19.20 -12.10
N PHE A 336 0.03 -18.05 -11.63
CA PHE A 336 -1.39 -17.86 -11.35
C PHE A 336 -2.16 -17.66 -12.66
N LYS A 337 -2.88 -18.68 -13.14
CA LYS A 337 -3.68 -18.61 -14.38
C LYS A 337 -5.00 -17.88 -14.11
N SER A 338 -5.17 -16.66 -14.65
CA SER A 338 -6.45 -15.93 -14.57
C SER A 338 -7.35 -16.10 -15.79
N ARG A 339 -6.87 -16.75 -16.87
CA ARG A 339 -7.62 -17.17 -18.07
C ARG A 339 -6.77 -18.16 -18.90
N ASN A 340 -7.41 -18.90 -19.82
CA ASN A 340 -6.77 -19.77 -20.82
C ASN A 340 -5.88 -18.94 -21.76
N GLU A 341 -4.63 -18.74 -21.40
CA GLU A 341 -3.60 -18.22 -22.30
C GLU A 341 -2.42 -19.20 -22.32
N ASP A 342 -1.78 -19.36 -23.49
CA ASP A 342 -0.58 -20.16 -23.78
C ASP A 342 0.68 -19.56 -23.15
N ALA A 343 0.59 -19.25 -21.87
CA ALA A 343 1.68 -18.67 -21.10
C ALA A 343 2.41 -19.80 -20.36
N ASP A 344 3.75 -19.71 -20.32
CA ASP A 344 4.63 -20.60 -19.56
C ASP A 344 4.05 -20.99 -18.19
N GLU A 345 4.14 -22.28 -17.84
CA GLU A 345 3.47 -22.81 -16.64
C GLU A 345 4.05 -22.26 -15.34
N ASN A 346 5.29 -21.77 -15.40
CA ASN A 346 6.03 -21.26 -14.26
C ASN A 346 6.46 -19.81 -14.48
N VAL A 347 6.51 -19.05 -13.39
CA VAL A 347 7.15 -17.75 -13.30
C VAL A 347 8.40 -17.92 -12.45
N THR A 348 9.52 -17.38 -12.90
CA THR A 348 10.76 -17.37 -12.15
C THR A 348 10.91 -16.04 -11.44
N GLU A 349 11.03 -16.07 -10.11
CA GLU A 349 11.39 -14.93 -9.30
C GLU A 349 12.92 -14.89 -9.15
N TYR A 350 13.49 -13.71 -9.33
CA TYR A 350 14.90 -13.41 -9.18
C TYR A 350 15.12 -12.58 -7.94
N LEU A 351 16.18 -12.91 -7.20
CA LEU A 351 16.70 -12.09 -6.12
C LEU A 351 18.16 -11.76 -6.43
N PHE A 352 18.39 -10.52 -6.85
CA PHE A 352 19.72 -10.01 -7.17
C PHE A 352 20.31 -9.36 -5.93
N PHE A 353 21.47 -9.83 -5.50
CA PHE A 353 22.32 -9.15 -4.54
C PHE A 353 23.40 -8.38 -5.30
N LEU A 354 23.38 -7.05 -5.19
CA LEU A 354 24.42 -6.17 -5.70
C LEU A 354 25.24 -5.63 -4.53
N LYS A 355 26.54 -5.91 -4.55
CA LYS A 355 27.52 -5.26 -3.67
C LYS A 355 28.18 -4.13 -4.44
N LYS A 356 27.74 -2.90 -4.17
CA LYS A 356 28.23 -1.68 -4.80
C LYS A 356 29.71 -1.47 -4.48
N THR A 357 30.53 -1.31 -5.50
CA THR A 357 31.92 -0.84 -5.34
C THR A 357 31.89 0.66 -5.08
N ASN A 358 32.75 1.18 -4.19
CA ASN A 358 32.82 2.63 -3.98
C ASN A 358 33.14 3.30 -5.33
N SER A 359 32.24 4.15 -5.81
CA SER A 359 32.49 5.09 -6.91
C SER A 359 33.48 6.16 -6.45
#